data_AF-A0A8H8RB83-F1
#
_entry.id   AF-A0A8H8RB83-F1
#
_cell.length_a   1.000
_cell.length_b   1.000
_cell.length_c   1.000
_cell.angle_alpha   90.00
_cell.angle_beta   90.00
_cell.angle_gamma   90.00
#
_symmetry.space_group_name_H-M   'P 1'
#
loop_
_entity.id
_entity.type
_entity.pdbx_description
1 polymer ?
#
loop_
_entity_poly.entity_id
_entity_poly.type
_entity_poly.pdbx_seq_one_letter_code
_entity_poly.pdbx_strand_id
1 'polypeptide(L)'
;PGFLSQLIWYYHHHHHRHPRTWTPGTGPRFSSTTAAELPGALDHIKTLTEEYGIHVSMGHSAATSEVGKKGMEAITNQSVIETIIGLILERKPPYFSLIADQIHLHPRVVVMAYRSSPSHCILIIDSIELSGLPDSIYPGHAQVPFNQVKVGNKVTIEGTETLIGTCIGLDECGRNLMEWAGIELQDAVMCVTENVADAMGLEDRGKLEVGKRGDFVILEDDGTVKET
;
A
#
# COMPACT_ATOMS: atom_id res chain seq x y z
N PRO A 1 21.17 -15.92 3.04
CA PRO A 1 19.70 -15.87 2.87
C PRO A 1 19.17 -14.61 3.59
N GLY A 2 19.25 -13.47 2.89
CA GLY A 2 18.83 -12.18 3.43
C GLY A 2 17.32 -12.04 3.37
N PHE A 3 16.71 -11.77 4.52
CA PHE A 3 15.33 -11.31 4.61
C PHE A 3 15.23 -9.94 3.92
N LEU A 4 14.49 -9.86 2.82
CA LEU A 4 14.01 -8.59 2.28
C LEU A 4 12.68 -8.27 2.98
N SER A 5 12.75 -7.76 4.21
CA SER A 5 11.60 -7.08 4.81
C SER A 5 11.57 -5.66 4.24
N GLN A 6 10.62 -5.38 3.36
CA GLN A 6 10.33 -3.99 2.99
C GLN A 6 9.59 -3.35 4.17
N LEU A 7 10.27 -2.39 4.82
CA LEU A 7 9.63 -1.50 5.79
C LEU A 7 9.05 -0.35 4.99
N ILE A 8 7.75 -0.39 4.70
CA ILE A 8 7.08 0.70 4.00
C ILE A 8 6.91 1.86 4.99
N TRP A 9 7.66 2.93 4.77
CA TRP A 9 7.49 4.19 5.49
C TRP A 9 6.33 4.98 4.87
N TYR A 10 5.24 5.17 5.62
CA TYR A 10 4.28 6.22 5.31
C TYR A 10 4.96 7.58 5.53
N TYR A 11 5.44 8.19 4.44
CA TYR A 11 6.13 9.47 4.49
C TYR A 11 5.11 10.60 4.63
N HIS A 12 5.03 11.20 5.83
CA HIS A 12 4.33 12.47 6.02
C HIS A 12 5.33 13.60 5.84
N HIS A 13 5.14 14.43 4.80
CA HIS A 13 5.85 15.71 4.69
C HIS A 13 5.40 16.63 5.83
N HIS A 14 6.24 16.80 6.84
CA HIS A 14 6.22 17.96 7.72
C HIS A 14 7.66 18.38 7.97
N HIS A 15 7.96 19.65 7.66
CA HIS A 15 9.22 20.31 7.95
C HIS A 15 9.50 20.40 9.45
N HIS A 16 9.90 19.30 10.10
CA HIS A 16 10.55 19.33 11.40
C HIS A 16 11.70 18.32 11.43
N ARG A 17 12.93 18.86 11.43
CA ARG A 17 14.21 18.16 11.44
C ARG A 17 14.50 17.51 12.81
N HIS A 18 13.76 16.46 13.19
CA HIS A 18 14.18 15.58 14.29
C HIS A 18 13.79 14.12 14.01
N PRO A 19 14.73 13.15 14.12
CA PRO A 19 14.39 11.74 14.08
C PRO A 19 13.56 11.41 15.32
N ARG A 20 12.27 11.11 15.16
CA ARG A 20 11.43 10.66 16.28
C ARG A 20 11.70 9.18 16.50
N THR A 21 12.31 8.86 17.64
CA THR A 21 12.42 7.48 18.12
C THR A 21 11.04 6.95 18.49
N TRP A 22 10.80 5.67 18.23
CA TRP A 22 9.57 4.96 18.62
C TRP A 22 9.29 5.14 20.12
N THR A 23 8.04 5.44 20.46
CA THR A 23 7.55 5.57 21.85
C THR A 23 6.34 4.66 22.02
N PRO A 24 6.34 3.75 23.01
CA PRO A 24 5.19 2.92 23.32
C PRO A 24 3.93 3.76 23.61
N GLY A 25 2.77 3.35 23.07
CA GLY A 25 1.46 3.94 23.40
C GLY A 25 0.93 5.02 22.44
N THR A 26 1.62 5.33 21.33
CA THR A 26 1.14 6.34 20.36
C THR A 26 0.39 5.78 19.14
N GLY A 27 -0.12 4.56 19.26
CA GLY A 27 -0.67 3.80 18.13
C GLY A 27 0.44 3.33 17.16
N PRO A 28 0.19 2.27 16.39
CA PRO A 28 1.09 1.83 15.33
C PRO A 28 1.38 2.96 14.33
N ARG A 29 2.66 3.31 14.17
CA ARG A 29 3.14 4.24 13.13
C ARG A 29 3.90 3.54 12.00
N PHE A 30 3.96 2.21 12.06
CA PHE A 30 4.81 1.39 11.21
C PHE A 30 4.06 0.15 10.76
N SER A 31 4.21 -0.20 9.49
CA SER A 31 3.81 -1.50 8.95
C SER A 31 5.04 -2.31 8.53
N SER A 32 4.94 -3.63 8.61
CA SER A 32 5.94 -4.58 8.12
C SER A 32 5.28 -5.56 7.16
N THR A 33 5.88 -5.84 6.01
CA THR A 33 5.36 -6.82 5.05
C THR A 33 6.11 -8.15 5.18
N THR A 34 5.39 -9.26 5.31
CA THR A 34 6.00 -10.60 5.47
C THR A 34 5.26 -11.68 4.68
N ALA A 35 6.00 -12.72 4.28
CA ALA A 35 5.43 -13.90 3.63
C ALA A 35 5.13 -14.98 4.69
N ALA A 36 3.83 -15.30 4.86
CA ALA A 36 3.35 -16.14 5.96
C ALA A 36 3.82 -17.61 5.90
N GLU A 37 4.25 -18.08 4.73
CA GLU A 37 4.78 -19.43 4.52
C GLU A 37 6.25 -19.61 4.95
N LEU A 38 6.97 -18.53 5.23
CA LEU A 38 8.38 -18.62 5.59
C LEU A 38 8.57 -19.21 7.00
N PRO A 39 9.64 -19.98 7.25
CA PRO A 39 9.91 -20.56 8.57
C PRO A 39 9.98 -19.48 9.66
N GLY A 40 9.19 -19.65 10.73
CA GLY A 40 9.11 -18.70 11.85
C GLY A 40 8.27 -17.44 11.59
N ALA A 41 7.67 -17.28 10.41
CA ALA A 41 6.91 -16.08 10.07
C ALA A 41 5.71 -15.86 11.00
N LEU A 42 4.94 -16.89 11.35
CA LEU A 42 3.75 -16.76 12.21
C LEU A 42 4.11 -16.32 13.64
N ASP A 43 5.19 -16.86 14.20
CA ASP A 43 5.66 -16.44 15.52
C ASP A 43 6.20 -15.00 15.48
N HIS A 44 6.91 -14.66 14.40
CA HIS A 44 7.40 -13.30 14.21
C HIS A 44 6.26 -12.28 14.05
N ILE A 45 5.21 -12.63 13.30
CA ILE A 45 3.99 -11.82 13.18
C ILE A 45 3.42 -11.54 14.56
N LYS A 46 3.21 -12.58 15.39
CA LYS A 46 2.66 -12.43 16.75
C LYS A 46 3.52 -11.51 17.60
N THR A 47 4.84 -11.71 17.60
CA THR A 47 5.76 -10.84 18.34
C THR A 47 5.62 -9.37 17.88
N LEU A 48 5.63 -9.10 16.58
CA LEU A 48 5.48 -7.73 16.05
C LEU A 48 4.15 -7.10 16.46
N THR A 49 3.04 -7.85 16.38
CA THR A 49 1.71 -7.31 16.68
C THR A 49 1.47 -7.19 18.18
N GLU A 50 1.78 -8.21 18.98
CA GLU A 50 1.41 -8.29 20.40
C GLU A 50 2.41 -7.55 21.30
N GLU A 51 3.71 -7.65 21.02
CA GLU A 51 4.74 -7.04 21.88
C GLU A 51 5.07 -5.60 21.45
N TYR A 52 5.09 -5.34 20.15
CA TYR A 52 5.54 -4.05 19.60
C TYR A 52 4.40 -3.18 19.06
N GLY A 53 3.18 -3.73 18.92
CA GLY A 53 2.04 -3.02 18.37
C GLY A 53 2.29 -2.54 16.93
N ILE A 54 2.99 -3.35 16.12
CA ILE A 54 3.31 -3.05 14.72
C ILE A 54 2.24 -3.69 13.81
N HIS A 55 1.76 -2.96 12.81
CA HIS A 55 0.88 -3.55 11.79
C HIS A 55 1.68 -4.48 10.88
N VAL A 56 1.09 -5.62 10.54
CA VAL A 56 1.72 -6.55 9.61
C VAL A 56 0.86 -6.74 8.37
N SER A 57 1.48 -6.52 7.22
CA SER A 57 0.96 -6.81 5.90
C SER A 57 1.48 -8.17 5.43
N MET A 58 0.67 -8.87 4.62
CA MET A 58 1.12 -10.06 3.91
C MET A 58 1.35 -9.72 2.44
N GLY A 59 2.57 -9.92 1.97
CA GLY A 59 2.99 -9.58 0.61
C GLY A 59 4.20 -10.43 0.21
N HIS A 60 4.52 -10.42 -1.10
CA HIS A 60 5.58 -11.24 -1.68
C HIS A 60 5.51 -12.73 -1.29
N SER A 61 4.28 -13.23 -1.14
CA SER A 61 3.97 -14.55 -0.61
C SER A 61 3.44 -15.45 -1.71
N ALA A 62 3.95 -16.68 -1.76
CA ALA A 62 3.43 -17.80 -2.54
C ALA A 62 2.56 -18.72 -1.67
N ALA A 63 2.09 -18.25 -0.51
CA ALA A 63 1.27 -19.03 0.41
C ALA A 63 -0.03 -19.51 -0.25
N THR A 64 -0.43 -20.73 0.10
CA THR A 64 -1.78 -21.21 -0.20
C THR A 64 -2.80 -20.41 0.62
N SER A 65 -4.07 -20.43 0.19
CA SER A 65 -5.17 -19.80 0.95
C SER A 65 -5.20 -20.25 2.41
N GLU A 66 -4.95 -21.53 2.69
CA GLU A 66 -4.91 -22.07 4.06
C GLU A 66 -3.82 -21.46 4.93
N VAL A 67 -2.60 -21.32 4.39
CA VAL A 67 -1.47 -20.69 5.11
C VAL A 67 -1.72 -19.19 5.27
N GLY A 68 -2.27 -18.55 4.23
CA GLY A 68 -2.66 -17.15 4.28
C GLY A 68 -3.73 -16.85 5.34
N LYS A 69 -4.72 -17.73 5.53
CA LYS A 69 -5.71 -17.60 6.61
C LYS A 69 -5.07 -17.67 7.99
N LYS A 70 -4.12 -18.59 8.21
CA LYS A 70 -3.37 -18.66 9.46
C LYS A 70 -2.54 -17.40 9.70
N GLY A 71 -1.98 -16.82 8.64
CA GLY A 71 -1.33 -15.51 8.68
C GLY A 71 -2.30 -14.41 9.11
N MET A 72 -3.49 -14.32 8.49
CA MET A 72 -4.53 -13.37 8.90
C MET A 72 -4.97 -13.55 10.34
N GLU A 73 -5.11 -14.79 10.83
CA GLU A 73 -5.48 -15.06 12.22
C GLU A 73 -4.38 -14.64 13.20
N ALA A 74 -3.11 -14.73 12.81
CA ALA A 74 -1.98 -14.27 13.61
C ALA A 74 -1.87 -12.73 13.63
N ILE A 75 -2.34 -12.06 12.58
CA ILE A 75 -2.37 -10.60 12.47
C ILE A 75 -3.67 -10.11 13.11
N THR A 76 -3.61 -9.73 14.38
CA THR A 76 -4.76 -9.25 15.16
C THR A 76 -5.35 -7.95 14.56
N ASN A 77 -6.33 -8.08 13.67
CA ASN A 77 -7.05 -7.02 12.94
C ASN A 77 -6.15 -6.07 12.13
N GLN A 78 -6.48 -5.87 10.85
CA GLN A 78 -5.78 -4.99 9.90
C GLN A 78 -4.55 -5.61 9.22
N SER A 79 -4.77 -6.71 8.50
CA SER A 79 -3.84 -7.11 7.45
C SER A 79 -4.04 -6.21 6.24
N VAL A 80 -2.97 -5.74 5.63
CA VAL A 80 -2.95 -5.24 4.24
C VAL A 80 -2.38 -6.37 3.38
N ILE A 81 -3.07 -6.79 2.32
CA ILE A 81 -2.58 -7.85 1.44
C ILE A 81 -2.32 -7.29 0.05
N GLU A 82 -1.09 -7.48 -0.45
CA GLU A 82 -0.69 -7.04 -1.80
C GLU A 82 -0.81 -8.14 -2.86
N THR A 83 -0.94 -9.42 -2.48
CA THR A 83 -0.77 -10.53 -3.46
C THR A 83 -1.70 -11.73 -3.28
N ILE A 84 -2.38 -11.91 -2.13
CA ILE A 84 -3.25 -13.07 -1.90
C ILE A 84 -4.72 -12.70 -2.14
N ILE A 85 -5.07 -12.44 -3.41
CA ILE A 85 -6.42 -12.05 -3.84
C ILE A 85 -7.51 -13.00 -3.31
N GLY A 86 -7.20 -14.30 -3.16
CA GLY A 86 -8.14 -15.29 -2.65
C GLY A 86 -8.65 -15.03 -1.22
N LEU A 87 -7.91 -14.29 -0.40
CA LEU A 87 -8.31 -13.96 0.97
C LEU A 87 -9.29 -12.78 1.06
N ILE A 88 -9.39 -11.99 -0.02
CA ILE A 88 -10.33 -10.86 -0.08
C ILE A 88 -11.78 -11.36 -0.18
N LEU A 89 -11.99 -12.62 -0.57
CA LEU A 89 -13.33 -13.22 -0.69
C LEU A 89 -13.84 -13.85 0.63
N GLU A 90 -13.08 -13.74 1.72
CA GLU A 90 -13.52 -14.24 3.02
C GLU A 90 -14.69 -13.43 3.59
N ARG A 91 -15.51 -14.05 4.46
CA ARG A 91 -16.67 -13.38 5.09
C ARG A 91 -16.31 -12.10 5.84
N LYS A 92 -15.09 -12.04 6.38
CA LYS A 92 -14.49 -10.85 6.98
C LYS A 92 -13.18 -10.60 6.24
N PRO A 93 -13.20 -9.83 5.13
CA PRO A 93 -12.01 -9.59 4.36
C PRO A 93 -11.01 -8.75 5.17
N PRO A 94 -9.70 -8.94 4.98
CA PRO A 94 -8.71 -7.99 5.49
C PRO A 94 -8.78 -6.69 4.68
N TYR A 95 -8.02 -5.67 5.09
CA TYR A 95 -7.71 -4.58 4.17
C TYR A 95 -6.77 -5.12 3.08
N PHE A 96 -6.82 -4.52 1.90
CA PHE A 96 -5.96 -4.92 0.80
C PHE A 96 -5.56 -3.70 -0.01
N SER A 97 -4.32 -3.72 -0.49
CA SER A 97 -3.77 -2.62 -1.26
C SER A 97 -3.68 -3.01 -2.73
N LEU A 98 -3.97 -2.04 -3.60
CA LEU A 98 -3.90 -2.19 -5.05
C LEU A 98 -3.10 -1.04 -5.65
N ILE A 99 -2.29 -1.35 -6.66
CA ILE A 99 -1.68 -0.36 -7.55
C ILE A 99 -2.54 -0.30 -8.82
N ALA A 100 -3.21 0.83 -9.04
CA ALA A 100 -4.14 1.02 -10.15
C ALA A 100 -3.43 1.69 -11.35
N ASP A 101 -2.41 1.05 -11.90
CA ASP A 101 -1.58 1.61 -12.99
C ASP A 101 -1.64 0.82 -14.31
N GLN A 102 -2.46 -0.22 -14.40
CA GLN A 102 -2.58 -1.15 -15.53
C GLN A 102 -1.29 -1.95 -15.84
N ILE A 103 -0.20 -1.72 -15.09
CA ILE A 103 1.10 -2.38 -15.27
C ILE A 103 1.22 -3.54 -14.27
N HIS A 104 0.94 -3.27 -13.00
CA HIS A 104 1.01 -4.27 -11.92
C HIS A 104 -0.17 -5.23 -11.96
N LEU A 105 -1.36 -4.70 -12.22
CA LEU A 105 -2.60 -5.46 -12.27
C LEU A 105 -3.42 -5.08 -13.50
N HIS A 106 -3.97 -6.07 -14.17
CA HIS A 106 -4.94 -5.82 -15.23
C HIS A 106 -6.18 -5.10 -14.66
N PRO A 107 -6.75 -4.07 -15.32
CA PRO A 107 -7.87 -3.26 -14.79
C PRO A 107 -9.05 -4.09 -14.27
N ARG A 108 -9.41 -5.17 -14.96
CA ARG A 108 -10.48 -6.10 -14.51
C ARG A 108 -10.22 -6.74 -13.15
N VAL A 109 -8.96 -7.01 -12.80
CA VAL A 109 -8.58 -7.57 -11.49
C VAL A 109 -8.75 -6.51 -10.41
N VAL A 110 -8.32 -5.27 -10.68
CA VAL A 110 -8.51 -4.13 -9.77
C VAL A 110 -10.00 -3.93 -9.47
N VAL A 111 -10.84 -3.89 -10.51
CA VAL A 111 -12.29 -3.73 -10.38
C VAL A 111 -12.92 -4.88 -9.59
N MET A 112 -12.51 -6.12 -9.86
CA MET A 112 -13.02 -7.29 -9.14
C MET A 112 -12.64 -7.25 -7.65
N ALA A 113 -11.39 -6.92 -7.34
CA ALA A 113 -10.92 -6.79 -5.97
C ALA A 113 -11.64 -5.65 -5.24
N TYR A 114 -11.69 -4.44 -5.82
CA TYR A 114 -12.42 -3.31 -5.26
C TYR A 114 -13.89 -3.68 -4.95
N ARG A 115 -14.62 -4.25 -5.92
CA ARG A 115 -16.05 -4.60 -5.75
C ARG A 115 -16.29 -5.69 -4.71
N SER A 116 -15.28 -6.49 -4.39
CA SER A 116 -15.42 -7.53 -3.37
C SER A 116 -15.50 -6.96 -1.95
N SER A 117 -14.80 -5.85 -1.67
CA SER A 117 -14.93 -5.12 -0.40
C SER A 117 -14.44 -3.66 -0.54
N PRO A 118 -15.30 -2.73 -1.02
CA PRO A 118 -14.91 -1.34 -1.26
C PRO A 118 -14.35 -0.62 -0.04
N SER A 119 -14.93 -0.85 1.15
CA SER A 119 -14.49 -0.23 2.42
C SER A 119 -13.16 -0.77 2.95
N HIS A 120 -12.63 -1.84 2.35
CA HIS A 120 -11.35 -2.44 2.72
C HIS A 120 -10.28 -2.26 1.63
N CYS A 121 -10.66 -1.66 0.50
CA CYS A 121 -9.77 -1.40 -0.62
C CYS A 121 -8.92 -0.17 -0.36
N ILE A 122 -7.61 -0.30 -0.44
CA ILE A 122 -6.65 0.79 -0.32
C ILE A 122 -5.92 0.95 -1.65
N LEU A 123 -5.79 2.17 -2.16
CA LEU A 123 -4.90 2.44 -3.28
C LEU A 123 -3.53 2.83 -2.75
N ILE A 124 -2.50 2.16 -3.27
CA ILE A 124 -1.09 2.50 -3.02
C ILE A 124 -0.40 2.77 -4.36
N ILE A 125 0.76 3.39 -4.30
CA ILE A 125 1.58 3.63 -5.49
C ILE A 125 2.91 2.88 -5.48
N ASP A 126 3.40 2.33 -4.36
CA ASP A 126 4.73 1.69 -4.29
C ASP A 126 5.81 2.44 -5.13
N SER A 127 5.84 3.76 -4.94
CA SER A 127 6.61 4.66 -5.79
C SER A 127 8.09 4.53 -5.48
N ILE A 128 8.91 4.60 -6.52
CA ILE A 128 10.37 4.63 -6.39
C ILE A 128 10.96 6.02 -6.63
N GLU A 129 12.27 6.15 -6.44
CA GLU A 129 13.02 7.40 -6.56
C GLU A 129 13.02 8.01 -7.96
N LEU A 130 12.57 7.26 -8.97
CA LEU A 130 12.51 7.72 -10.37
C LEU A 130 11.21 8.47 -10.71
N SER A 131 10.26 8.58 -9.78
CA SER A 131 9.02 9.34 -9.99
C SER A 131 9.30 10.82 -10.28
N GLY A 132 8.69 11.33 -11.35
CA GLY A 132 8.91 12.68 -11.85
C GLY A 132 10.17 12.88 -12.71
N LEU A 133 10.99 11.83 -12.89
CA LEU A 133 12.13 11.87 -13.81
C LEU A 133 11.71 11.52 -15.25
N PRO A 134 12.44 12.02 -16.27
CA PRO A 134 12.19 11.64 -17.66
C PRO A 134 12.49 10.15 -17.92
N ASP A 135 12.03 9.63 -19.05
CA ASP A 135 12.31 8.26 -19.44
C ASP A 135 13.79 8.09 -19.82
N SER A 136 14.46 7.15 -19.18
CA SER A 136 15.89 6.87 -19.36
C SER A 136 16.27 5.56 -18.66
N ILE A 137 17.53 5.18 -18.83
CA ILE A 137 18.22 4.20 -18.01
C ILE A 137 18.90 4.93 -16.85
N TYR A 138 18.69 4.43 -15.64
CA TYR A 138 19.23 4.96 -14.39
C TYR A 138 20.14 3.93 -13.72
N PRO A 139 21.22 4.34 -13.05
CA PRO A 139 22.06 3.42 -12.30
C PRO A 139 21.30 2.80 -11.12
N GLY A 140 21.70 1.60 -10.73
CA GLY A 140 21.21 0.95 -9.51
C GLY A 140 21.70 1.62 -8.22
N HIS A 141 21.15 1.19 -7.10
CA HIS A 141 21.50 1.60 -5.75
C HIS A 141 21.52 0.40 -4.79
N ALA A 142 21.60 0.64 -3.48
CA ALA A 142 21.76 -0.42 -2.48
C ALA A 142 20.62 -1.45 -2.42
N GLN A 143 19.39 -1.07 -2.79
CA GLN A 143 18.24 -1.99 -2.80
C GLN A 143 18.05 -2.65 -4.17
N VAL A 144 18.31 -1.93 -5.26
CA VAL A 144 18.28 -2.44 -6.64
C VAL A 144 19.68 -2.29 -7.24
N PRO A 145 20.57 -3.31 -7.15
CA PRO A 145 21.97 -3.18 -7.57
C PRO A 145 22.18 -3.23 -9.09
N PHE A 146 21.10 -3.18 -9.86
CA PHE A 146 21.10 -3.26 -11.32
C PHE A 146 20.63 -1.95 -11.92
N ASN A 147 20.99 -1.70 -13.18
CA ASN A 147 20.42 -0.57 -13.91
C ASN A 147 18.90 -0.70 -14.03
N GLN A 148 18.23 0.44 -14.00
CA GLN A 148 16.78 0.57 -13.98
C GLN A 148 16.33 1.25 -15.27
N VAL A 149 15.36 0.67 -15.96
CA VAL A 149 14.80 1.22 -17.21
C VAL A 149 13.43 1.80 -16.88
N LYS A 150 13.29 3.12 -17.03
CA LYS A 150 12.02 3.83 -16.84
C LYS A 150 11.41 4.21 -18.19
N VAL A 151 10.15 3.84 -18.38
CA VAL A 151 9.31 4.24 -19.51
C VAL A 151 7.91 4.59 -19.00
N GLY A 152 7.55 5.88 -19.01
CA GLY A 152 6.32 6.36 -18.37
C GLY A 152 6.28 5.99 -16.89
N ASN A 153 5.21 5.30 -16.48
CA ASN A 153 5.02 4.79 -15.12
C ASN A 153 5.66 3.39 -14.89
N LYS A 154 6.10 2.69 -15.97
CA LYS A 154 6.71 1.35 -15.88
C LYS A 154 8.19 1.47 -15.58
N VAL A 155 8.65 0.76 -14.57
CA VAL A 155 10.09 0.63 -14.24
C VAL A 155 10.49 -0.83 -14.12
N THR A 156 11.53 -1.24 -14.86
CA THR A 156 12.08 -2.61 -14.82
C THR A 156 13.58 -2.63 -14.60
N ILE A 157 14.11 -3.79 -14.18
CA ILE A 157 15.55 -4.05 -14.21
C ILE A 157 16.00 -4.23 -15.66
N GLU A 158 17.09 -3.54 -16.04
CA GLU A 158 17.67 -3.60 -17.39
C GLU A 158 17.93 -5.05 -17.83
N GLY A 159 17.45 -5.40 -19.03
CA GLY A 159 17.56 -6.75 -19.59
C GLY A 159 16.53 -7.75 -19.07
N THR A 160 15.53 -7.30 -18.30
CA THR A 160 14.46 -8.15 -17.76
C THR A 160 13.08 -7.48 -17.86
N GLU A 161 12.02 -8.25 -17.59
CA GLU A 161 10.66 -7.74 -17.40
C GLU A 161 10.28 -7.63 -15.91
N THR A 162 11.25 -7.74 -15.00
CA THR A 162 11.00 -7.65 -13.56
C THR A 162 10.70 -6.21 -13.18
N LEU A 163 9.47 -5.95 -12.72
CA LEU A 163 9.05 -4.67 -12.18
C LEU A 163 9.74 -4.40 -10.83
N ILE A 164 10.06 -3.15 -10.57
CA ILE A 164 10.72 -2.69 -9.33
C ILE A 164 9.98 -1.51 -8.71
N GLY A 165 8.64 -1.51 -8.81
CA GLY A 165 7.75 -0.42 -8.38
C GLY A 165 7.16 0.34 -9.58
N THR A 166 6.54 1.48 -9.32
CA THR A 166 5.94 2.35 -10.36
C THR A 166 6.27 3.82 -10.13
N CYS A 167 5.95 4.64 -11.13
CA CYS A 167 6.07 6.10 -11.06
C CYS A 167 4.73 6.82 -11.18
N ILE A 168 3.62 6.10 -11.01
CA ILE A 168 2.26 6.66 -11.06
C ILE A 168 1.97 7.58 -9.86
N GLY A 169 1.16 8.62 -10.09
CA GLY A 169 0.60 9.47 -9.04
C GLY A 169 -0.58 8.82 -8.32
N LEU A 170 -0.80 9.16 -7.04
CA LEU A 170 -1.92 8.62 -6.27
C LEU A 170 -3.29 9.11 -6.81
N ASP A 171 -3.33 10.35 -7.31
CA ASP A 171 -4.50 10.91 -7.99
C ASP A 171 -4.81 10.14 -9.28
N GLU A 172 -3.78 9.78 -10.06
CA GLU A 172 -3.94 8.97 -11.27
C GLU A 172 -4.46 7.56 -10.93
N CYS A 173 -3.98 6.91 -9.86
CA CYS A 173 -4.57 5.67 -9.36
C CYS A 173 -6.07 5.83 -9.03
N GLY A 174 -6.45 6.94 -8.39
CA GLY A 174 -7.86 7.24 -8.08
C GLY A 174 -8.71 7.40 -9.33
N ARG A 175 -8.24 8.20 -10.30
CA ARG A 175 -8.93 8.40 -11.60
C ARG A 175 -9.05 7.10 -12.40
N ASN A 176 -8.01 6.29 -12.42
CA ASN A 176 -8.02 4.98 -13.05
C ASN A 176 -9.07 4.06 -12.42
N LEU A 177 -9.16 4.03 -11.09
CA LEU A 177 -10.20 3.27 -10.40
C LEU A 177 -11.61 3.78 -10.73
N MET A 178 -11.82 5.11 -10.75
CA MET A 178 -13.09 5.73 -11.14
C MET A 178 -13.51 5.28 -12.54
N GLU A 179 -12.60 5.39 -13.52
CA GLU A 179 -12.85 5.01 -14.90
C GLU A 179 -13.16 3.52 -15.03
N TRP A 180 -12.33 2.66 -14.43
CA TRP A 180 -12.44 1.20 -14.64
C TRP A 180 -13.62 0.59 -13.88
N ALA A 181 -13.89 1.08 -12.66
CA ALA A 181 -14.97 0.56 -11.81
C ALA A 181 -16.31 1.27 -12.05
N GLY A 182 -16.31 2.43 -12.70
CA GLY A 182 -17.50 3.27 -12.90
C GLY A 182 -18.03 3.79 -11.56
N ILE A 183 -17.14 4.34 -10.74
CA ILE A 183 -17.46 4.85 -9.40
C ILE A 183 -17.22 6.36 -9.33
N GLU A 184 -17.86 7.01 -8.36
CA GLU A 184 -17.75 8.44 -8.15
C GLU A 184 -16.46 8.83 -7.41
N LEU A 185 -16.07 10.10 -7.50
CA LEU A 185 -14.85 10.62 -6.88
C LEU A 185 -14.78 10.32 -5.38
N GLN A 186 -15.89 10.46 -4.66
CA GLN A 186 -15.96 10.18 -3.22
C GLN A 186 -15.56 8.74 -2.87
N ASP A 187 -15.92 7.76 -3.71
CA ASP A 187 -15.61 6.35 -3.48
C ASP A 187 -14.13 6.06 -3.70
N ALA A 188 -13.54 6.69 -4.72
CA ALA A 188 -12.10 6.62 -4.96
C ALA A 188 -11.30 7.33 -3.85
N VAL A 189 -11.80 8.47 -3.35
CA VAL A 189 -11.17 9.22 -2.25
C VAL A 189 -11.15 8.39 -0.96
N MET A 190 -12.21 7.64 -0.64
CA MET A 190 -12.21 6.74 0.52
C MET A 190 -11.06 5.71 0.48
N CYS A 191 -10.73 5.19 -0.70
CA CYS A 191 -9.63 4.23 -0.89
C CYS A 191 -8.23 4.81 -0.62
N VAL A 192 -8.08 6.13 -0.53
CA VAL A 192 -6.79 6.80 -0.24
C VAL A 192 -6.82 7.61 1.06
N THR A 193 -7.96 7.61 1.77
CA THR A 193 -8.17 8.39 3.01
C THR A 193 -8.75 7.53 4.13
N GLU A 194 -10.07 7.42 4.22
CA GLU A 194 -10.80 6.75 5.30
C GLU A 194 -10.37 5.30 5.47
N ASN A 195 -10.32 4.52 4.37
CA ASN A 195 -9.94 3.12 4.43
C ASN A 195 -8.50 2.94 4.95
N VAL A 196 -7.60 3.88 4.65
CA VAL A 196 -6.21 3.86 5.13
C VAL A 196 -6.17 4.17 6.63
N ALA A 197 -6.91 5.19 7.06
CA ALA A 197 -6.97 5.58 8.47
C ALA A 197 -7.58 4.45 9.31
N ASP A 198 -8.67 3.84 8.85
CA ASP A 198 -9.33 2.72 9.53
C ASP A 198 -8.46 1.46 9.53
N ALA A 199 -7.71 1.20 8.46
CA ALA A 199 -6.72 0.12 8.40
C ALA A 199 -5.54 0.33 9.35
N MET A 200 -5.22 1.58 9.71
CA MET A 200 -4.13 1.89 10.64
C MET A 200 -4.62 2.22 12.06
N GLY A 201 -5.94 2.14 12.31
CA GLY A 201 -6.54 2.53 13.59
C GLY A 201 -6.33 4.00 13.94
N LEU A 202 -6.24 4.88 12.94
CA LEU A 202 -6.01 6.31 13.10
C LEU A 202 -7.32 7.07 13.16
N GLU A 203 -7.70 7.54 14.34
CA GLU A 203 -8.95 8.29 14.53
C GLU A 203 -8.81 9.79 14.22
N ASP A 204 -7.58 10.32 14.20
CA ASP A 204 -7.28 11.74 14.05
C ASP A 204 -7.28 12.27 12.61
N ARG A 205 -7.44 11.40 11.61
CA ARG A 205 -7.37 11.73 10.17
C ARG A 205 -8.29 10.83 9.32
N GLY A 206 -8.18 10.94 8.00
CA GLY A 206 -8.93 10.13 7.02
C GLY A 206 -10.36 10.62 6.74
N LYS A 207 -10.89 11.56 7.54
CA LYS A 207 -12.19 12.20 7.34
C LYS A 207 -12.06 13.70 7.52
N LEU A 208 -12.84 14.46 6.74
CA LEU A 208 -12.93 15.90 6.89
C LEU A 208 -13.99 16.26 7.94
N GLU A 209 -13.61 16.19 9.22
CA GLU A 209 -14.49 16.41 10.37
C GLU A 209 -13.86 17.33 11.40
N VAL A 210 -14.68 18.06 12.15
CA VAL A 210 -14.21 18.97 13.22
C VAL A 210 -13.46 18.16 14.28
N GLY A 211 -12.26 18.62 14.64
CA GLY A 211 -11.41 17.97 15.64
C GLY A 211 -10.36 17.01 15.06
N LYS A 212 -10.45 16.67 13.77
CA LYS A 212 -9.40 15.93 13.05
C LYS A 212 -8.33 16.86 12.49
N ARG A 213 -7.20 16.29 12.04
CA ARG A 213 -6.11 17.05 11.40
C ARG A 213 -6.60 17.71 10.11
N GLY A 214 -6.22 18.97 9.92
CA GLY A 214 -6.55 19.75 8.71
C GLY A 214 -5.66 19.42 7.53
N ASP A 215 -5.40 18.13 7.27
CA ASP A 215 -4.66 17.66 6.11
C ASP A 215 -5.67 17.41 4.98
N PHE A 216 -5.71 18.26 3.95
CA PHE A 216 -6.63 18.13 2.83
C PHE A 216 -5.97 18.57 1.52
N VAL A 217 -6.56 18.13 0.40
CA VAL A 217 -6.20 18.54 -0.96
C VAL A 217 -7.45 19.03 -1.67
N ILE A 218 -7.28 19.94 -2.63
CA ILE A 218 -8.38 20.39 -3.49
C ILE A 218 -8.27 19.61 -4.80
N LEU A 219 -9.35 18.91 -5.15
CA LEU A 219 -9.47 18.16 -6.40
C LEU A 219 -10.43 18.88 -7.35
N GLU A 220 -10.16 18.75 -8.64
CA GLU A 220 -11.16 19.02 -9.69
C GLU A 220 -12.17 17.86 -9.75
N ASP A 221 -13.30 18.07 -10.43
CA ASP A 221 -14.37 17.05 -10.56
C ASP A 221 -13.90 15.74 -11.21
N ASP A 222 -12.85 15.81 -12.04
CA ASP A 222 -12.25 14.65 -12.70
C ASP A 222 -11.23 13.91 -11.82
N GLY A 223 -11.01 14.34 -10.58
CA GLY A 223 -10.06 13.75 -9.64
C GLY A 223 -8.62 14.26 -9.75
N THR A 224 -8.34 15.22 -10.63
CA THR A 224 -7.02 15.84 -10.75
C THR A 224 -6.74 16.77 -9.56
N VAL A 225 -5.51 16.76 -9.04
CA VAL A 225 -5.11 17.66 -7.94
C VAL A 225 -4.98 19.10 -8.42
N LYS A 226 -5.69 20.00 -7.76
CA LYS A 226 -5.63 21.46 -7.97
C LYS A 226 -4.65 22.14 -7.00
N GLU A 227 -4.71 21.77 -5.71
CA GLU A 227 -3.93 22.38 -4.63
C GLU A 227 -3.66 21.38 -3.50
N THR A 228 -2.52 21.53 -2.82
CA THR A 228 -2.04 20.68 -1.70
C THR A 228 -1.61 21.50 -0.51
#